data_AF-B8ABI9-F1
#
_entry.id   AF-B8ABI9-F1
#
_cell.length_a   1.000
_cell.length_b   1.000
_cell.length_c   1.000
_cell.angle_alpha   90.00
_cell.angle_beta   90.00
_cell.angle_gamma   90.00
#
_symmetry.space_group_name_H-M   'P 1'
#
loop_
_entity.id
_entity.type
_entity.pdbx_description
1 polymer ?
#
loop_
_entity_poly.entity_id
_entity_poly.type
_entity_poly.pdbx_seq_one_letter_code
_entity_poly.pdbx_strand_id
1 'polypeptide(L)'
;MEDGAARAVSGALTPPSPAAVAVRSDGTVAVGGGATLRLVGSNDGWSSCAERDEAEPDGGAAAAVAAVAVRERRRVYALVAAADAEKAAAWRIEEVSWKKEGEGEMVVGFVFVGVALAIFMFWRFQMRQLAGSMNKKIR
;
A
#
# COMPACT_ATOMS: atom_id res chain seq x y z
N MET A 1 -0.15 5.86 33.99
CA MET A 1 -1.05 6.95 33.56
C MET A 1 -0.41 7.56 32.35
N GLU A 2 -1.09 7.58 31.21
CA GLU A 2 -0.67 8.39 30.07
C GLU A 2 -1.18 9.80 30.35
N ASP A 3 -0.28 10.78 30.47
CA ASP A 3 -0.59 12.14 30.90
C ASP A 3 -1.37 12.98 29.86
N GLY A 4 -1.91 12.33 28.81
CA GLY A 4 -2.62 12.98 27.71
C GLY A 4 -1.75 13.96 26.91
N ALA A 5 -0.44 14.01 27.18
CA ALA A 5 0.48 14.94 26.55
C ALA A 5 0.69 14.57 25.08
N ALA A 6 0.65 15.59 24.21
CA ALA A 6 0.99 15.42 22.82
C ALA A 6 2.45 14.99 22.68
N ARG A 7 2.69 13.82 22.08
CA ARG A 7 4.04 13.32 21.78
C ARG A 7 4.43 13.72 20.37
N ALA A 8 5.57 14.41 20.23
CA ALA A 8 6.15 14.65 18.92
C ALA A 8 6.67 13.35 18.32
N VAL A 9 6.23 13.02 17.10
CA VAL A 9 6.73 11.87 16.34
C VAL A 9 7.84 12.36 15.42
N SER A 10 9.04 11.80 15.57
CA SER A 10 10.19 12.17 14.74
C SER A 10 10.17 11.39 13.41
N GLY A 11 10.32 12.07 12.29
CA GLY A 11 10.41 11.42 10.98
C GLY A 11 10.99 12.36 9.94
N ALA A 12 11.62 11.80 8.90
CA ALA A 12 12.16 12.53 7.75
C ALA A 12 11.06 12.93 6.75
N LEU A 13 9.88 13.28 7.26
CA LEU A 13 8.77 13.74 6.47
C LEU A 13 8.87 15.26 6.38
N THR A 14 9.07 15.76 5.17
CA THR A 14 8.87 17.17 4.83
C THR A 14 7.53 17.26 4.08
N PRO A 15 6.38 17.09 4.77
CA PRO A 15 5.12 17.20 4.08
C PRO A 15 4.94 18.67 3.64
N PRO A 16 4.36 18.93 2.46
CA PRO A 16 3.74 20.23 2.22
C PRO A 16 2.70 20.46 3.33
N SER A 17 2.46 21.72 3.70
CA SER A 17 1.55 22.12 4.79
C SER A 17 0.32 21.18 4.86
N PRO A 18 0.23 20.28 5.84
CA PRO A 18 -0.74 19.22 5.83
C PRO A 18 -2.13 19.82 6.01
N ALA A 19 -3.05 19.46 5.12
CA ALA A 19 -4.42 19.96 5.11
C ALA A 19 -5.39 18.94 5.73
N ALA A 20 -5.12 17.65 5.55
CA ALA A 20 -6.02 16.59 6.00
C ALA A 20 -5.27 15.31 6.37
N VAL A 21 -5.84 14.54 7.30
CA VAL A 21 -5.27 13.29 7.78
C VAL A 21 -6.37 12.25 8.01
N ALA A 22 -6.11 10.99 7.71
CA ALA A 22 -7.00 9.89 8.02
C ALA A 22 -6.25 8.60 8.37
N VAL A 23 -6.73 7.87 9.37
CA VAL A 23 -6.13 6.63 9.84
C VAL A 23 -6.78 5.44 9.13
N ARG A 24 -5.97 4.55 8.55
CA ARG A 24 -6.42 3.30 7.94
C ARG A 24 -6.56 2.19 8.98
N SER A 25 -7.37 1.18 8.64
CA SER A 25 -7.61 0.03 9.51
C SER A 25 -6.38 -0.86 9.74
N ASP A 26 -5.33 -0.69 8.93
CA ASP A 26 -4.03 -1.36 9.10
C ASP A 26 -3.06 -0.59 10.01
N GLY A 27 -3.49 0.56 10.56
CA GLY A 27 -2.68 1.42 11.41
C GLY A 27 -1.75 2.38 10.65
N THR A 28 -1.79 2.41 9.32
CA THR A 28 -1.11 3.45 8.53
C THR A 28 -1.96 4.72 8.45
N VAL A 29 -1.32 5.87 8.22
CA VAL A 29 -1.96 7.18 8.19
C VAL A 29 -1.78 7.81 6.82
N ALA A 30 -2.88 8.15 6.16
CA ALA A 30 -2.87 8.93 4.94
C ALA A 30 -2.86 10.42 5.30
N VAL A 31 -1.87 11.15 4.79
CA VAL A 31 -1.70 12.59 5.00
C VAL A 31 -1.83 13.28 3.65
N GLY A 32 -2.80 14.18 3.52
CA GLY A 32 -3.00 15.02 2.35
C GLY A 32 -2.43 16.42 2.57
N GLY A 33 -1.69 16.93 1.59
CA GLY A 33 -1.14 18.28 1.60
C GLY A 33 -0.80 18.76 0.19
N GLY A 34 -1.24 19.98 -0.15
CA GLY A 34 -1.10 20.52 -1.51
C GLY A 34 -1.72 19.56 -2.53
N ALA A 35 -0.96 19.24 -3.59
CA ALA A 35 -1.36 18.31 -4.64
C ALA A 35 -0.98 16.84 -4.38
N THR A 36 -0.53 16.48 -3.16
CA THR A 36 0.02 15.15 -2.87
C THR A 36 -0.71 14.46 -1.72
N LEU A 37 -0.79 13.13 -1.81
CA LEU A 37 -1.29 12.25 -0.75
C LEU A 37 -0.20 11.25 -0.38
N ARG A 38 0.28 11.32 0.87
CA ARG A 38 1.35 10.45 1.37
C ARG A 38 0.82 9.44 2.36
N LEU A 39 1.30 8.21 2.25
CA LEU A 39 1.03 7.17 3.23
C LEU A 39 2.19 7.09 4.21
N VAL A 40 1.89 7.27 5.49
CA VAL A 40 2.87 7.25 6.58
C VAL A 40 2.59 6.06 7.48
N GLY A 41 3.65 5.37 7.89
CA GLY A 41 3.56 4.27 8.83
C GLY A 41 4.65 4.35 9.89
N SER A 42 4.42 3.63 10.98
CA SER A 42 5.38 3.40 12.05
C SER A 42 5.49 1.90 12.31
N ASN A 43 6.71 1.43 12.61
CA ASN A 43 6.96 0.05 13.05
C ASN A 43 7.29 -0.02 14.55
N ASP A 44 7.32 1.11 15.25
CA ASP A 44 7.83 1.26 16.61
C ASP A 44 6.82 1.94 17.56
N GLY A 45 5.52 1.84 17.24
CA GLY A 45 4.47 2.43 18.06
C GLY A 45 4.44 3.95 18.01
N TRP A 46 4.72 4.53 16.84
CA TRP A 46 4.76 5.97 16.57
C TRP A 46 5.85 6.72 17.34
N SER A 47 6.93 6.07 17.80
CA SER A 47 8.12 6.82 18.22
C SER A 47 8.85 7.44 17.02
N SER A 48 8.80 6.78 15.88
CA SER A 48 9.22 7.33 14.60
C SER A 48 8.19 7.07 13.50
N CYS A 49 8.22 7.90 12.46
CA CYS A 49 7.39 7.70 11.28
C CYS A 49 8.23 7.75 10.00
N ALA A 50 7.80 6.97 9.02
CA ALA A 50 8.43 6.92 7.70
C ALA A 50 7.36 6.95 6.60
N GLU A 51 7.72 7.58 5.50
CA GLU A 51 6.90 7.55 4.29
C GLU A 51 6.95 6.15 3.68
N ARG A 52 5.76 5.56 3.52
CA ARG A 52 5.57 4.24 2.91
C ARG A 52 5.43 4.37 1.40
N ASP A 53 4.60 5.31 0.95
CA ASP A 53 4.31 5.54 -0.46
C ASP A 53 3.73 6.96 -0.67
N GLU A 54 3.81 7.46 -1.91
CA GLU A 54 3.29 8.76 -2.35
C GLU A 54 2.37 8.55 -3.55
N ALA A 55 1.22 9.23 -3.53
CA ALA A 55 0.26 9.23 -4.62
C ALA A 55 -0.13 10.66 -4.97
N GLU A 56 -0.30 10.91 -6.27
CA GLU A 56 -0.78 12.17 -6.82
C GLU A 56 -2.20 11.93 -7.36
N PRO A 57 -3.22 12.66 -6.89
CA PRO A 57 -4.57 12.60 -7.46
C PRO A 57 -4.58 13.05 -8.93
N ASP A 58 -5.55 12.56 -9.70
CA ASP A 58 -5.60 12.75 -11.16
C ASP A 58 -5.98 14.20 -11.56
N GLY A 59 -6.34 15.03 -10.56
CA GLY A 59 -6.56 16.48 -10.70
C GLY A 59 -5.29 17.29 -11.02
N GLY A 60 -4.10 16.66 -10.96
CA GLY A 60 -2.80 17.28 -11.25
C GLY A 60 -2.37 18.34 -10.22
N ALA A 61 -1.20 18.95 -10.46
CA ALA A 61 -0.55 19.91 -9.56
C ALA A 61 -1.38 21.16 -9.19
N ALA A 62 -2.49 21.43 -9.87
CA ALA A 62 -3.39 22.56 -9.62
C ALA A 62 -4.55 22.23 -8.66
N ALA A 63 -4.68 20.98 -8.24
CA ALA A 63 -5.78 20.53 -7.40
C ALA A 63 -5.27 20.19 -5.99
N ALA A 64 -5.89 20.79 -4.97
CA ALA A 64 -5.47 20.63 -3.59
C ALA A 64 -6.31 19.57 -2.88
N VAL A 65 -5.66 18.69 -2.11
CA VAL A 65 -6.33 17.74 -1.24
C VAL A 65 -6.94 18.50 -0.05
N ALA A 66 -8.27 18.61 -0.03
CA ALA A 66 -9.02 19.33 0.98
C ALA A 66 -9.45 18.43 2.16
N ALA A 67 -9.74 17.16 1.88
CA ALA A 67 -10.10 16.18 2.90
C ALA A 67 -9.65 14.78 2.48
N VAL A 68 -9.44 13.91 3.46
CA VAL A 68 -9.11 12.51 3.25
C VAL A 68 -10.06 11.67 4.08
N ALA A 69 -10.67 10.67 3.47
CA ALA A 69 -11.53 9.70 4.14
C ALA A 69 -11.03 8.28 3.86
N VAL A 70 -11.14 7.41 4.85
CA VAL A 70 -10.85 5.98 4.68
C VAL A 70 -12.15 5.21 4.74
N ARG A 71 -12.29 4.24 3.84
CA ARG A 71 -13.38 3.26 3.87
C ARG A 71 -12.84 1.87 4.20
N GLU A 72 -13.75 0.95 4.48
CA GLU A 72 -13.47 -0.47 4.61
C GLU A 72 -12.59 -0.99 3.46
N ARG A 73 -11.76 -1.99 3.78
CA ARG A 73 -10.76 -2.60 2.89
C ARG A 73 -9.61 -1.66 2.48
N ARG A 74 -9.24 -0.72 3.36
CA ARG A 74 -8.06 0.15 3.21
C ARG A 74 -8.10 1.12 2.02
N ARG A 75 -9.28 1.32 1.41
CA ARG A 75 -9.47 2.27 0.32
C ARG A 75 -9.50 3.68 0.87
N VAL A 76 -8.74 4.57 0.25
CA VAL A 76 -8.65 5.97 0.66
C VAL A 76 -9.22 6.86 -0.42
N TYR A 77 -10.07 7.77 0.01
CA TYR A 77 -10.76 8.72 -0.82
C TYR A 77 -10.20 10.10 -0.51
N ALA A 78 -9.63 10.75 -1.52
CA ALA A 78 -9.19 12.13 -1.43
C ALA A 78 -10.29 13.03 -2.00
N LEU A 79 -10.73 14.01 -1.21
CA LEU A 79 -11.54 15.11 -1.71
C LEU A 79 -10.58 16.15 -2.28
N VAL A 80 -10.65 16.30 -3.60
CA VAL A 80 -9.80 17.21 -4.37
C VAL A 80 -10.62 18.42 -4.77
N ALA A 81 -10.14 19.60 -4.43
CA ALA A 81 -10.72 20.88 -4.84
C ALA A 81 -9.82 21.53 -5.90
N ALA A 82 -10.44 22.00 -6.99
CA ALA A 82 -9.73 22.81 -7.98
C ALA A 82 -9.32 24.15 -7.36
N ALA A 83 -8.08 24.61 -7.61
CA ALA A 83 -7.59 25.89 -7.10
C ALA A 83 -8.27 27.12 -7.73
N ASP A 84 -9.05 26.93 -8.80
CA ASP A 84 -9.62 28.03 -9.59
C ASP A 84 -11.02 28.44 -9.10
N ALA A 85 -11.13 29.65 -8.55
CA ALA A 85 -12.33 30.18 -7.92
C ALA A 85 -13.50 30.42 -8.90
N GLU A 86 -13.25 30.51 -10.21
CA GLU A 86 -14.32 30.62 -11.22
C GLU A 86 -15.03 29.29 -11.50
N LYS A 87 -14.43 28.15 -11.12
CA LYS A 87 -15.05 26.81 -11.14
C LYS A 87 -15.31 26.28 -9.74
N ALA A 88 -15.68 27.16 -8.79
CA ALA A 88 -15.87 26.92 -7.35
C ALA A 88 -16.81 25.75 -6.93
N ALA A 89 -17.29 24.92 -7.85
CA ALA A 89 -18.19 23.81 -7.57
C ALA A 89 -17.72 22.43 -8.07
N ALA A 90 -16.52 22.31 -8.67
CA ALA A 90 -16.01 21.01 -9.13
C ALA A 90 -15.17 20.32 -8.03
N TRP A 91 -15.80 20.00 -6.90
CA TRP A 91 -15.21 19.07 -5.93
C TRP A 91 -15.33 17.64 -6.49
N ARG A 92 -14.24 16.88 -6.41
CA ARG A 92 -14.21 15.48 -6.83
C ARG A 92 -13.70 14.62 -5.70
N ILE A 93 -14.33 13.46 -5.54
CA ILE A 93 -13.86 12.42 -4.64
C ILE A 93 -13.15 11.40 -5.53
N GLU A 94 -11.85 11.24 -5.32
CA GLU A 94 -11.03 10.30 -6.07
C GLU A 94 -10.60 9.17 -5.15
N GLU A 95 -10.74 7.93 -5.64
CA GLU A 95 -10.18 6.75 -4.98
C GLU A 95 -8.69 6.69 -5.30
N VAL A 96 -7.85 6.83 -4.29
CA VAL A 96 -6.40 6.83 -4.44
C VAL A 96 -5.90 5.40 -4.31
N SER A 97 -5.20 4.93 -5.34
CA SER A 97 -4.47 3.66 -5.31
C SER A 97 -2.98 3.90 -5.27
N TRP A 98 -2.29 3.17 -4.39
CA TRP A 98 -0.85 3.28 -4.16
C TRP A 98 -0.10 2.22 -4.96
N LYS A 99 0.99 2.62 -5.63
CA LYS A 99 1.77 1.73 -6.50
C LYS A 99 2.40 0.59 -5.70
N LYS A 100 2.90 0.87 -4.50
CA LYS A 100 3.59 -0.11 -3.67
C LYS A 100 2.67 -1.19 -3.09
N GLU A 101 1.35 -0.94 -3.06
CA GLU A 101 0.37 -1.93 -2.60
C GLU A 101 0.19 -3.07 -3.63
N GLY A 102 0.37 -2.79 -4.93
CA GLY A 102 0.27 -3.80 -6.00
C GLY A 102 1.51 -4.69 -6.17
N GLU A 103 2.70 -4.21 -5.79
CA GLU A 103 3.95 -4.98 -5.94
C GLU A 103 4.00 -6.19 -4.99
N GLY A 104 3.47 -6.05 -3.77
CA GLY A 104 3.45 -7.14 -2.79
C GLY A 104 2.60 -8.34 -3.25
N GLU A 105 1.50 -8.08 -3.96
CA GLU A 105 0.61 -9.13 -4.46
C GLU A 105 1.27 -9.95 -5.58
N MET A 106 2.03 -9.29 -6.46
CA MET A 106 2.80 -9.99 -7.50
C MET A 106 3.87 -10.90 -6.91
N VAL A 107 4.58 -10.46 -5.86
CA VAL A 107 5.62 -11.27 -5.19
C VAL A 107 5.02 -12.55 -4.61
N VAL A 108 3.86 -12.45 -3.96
CA VAL A 108 3.14 -13.62 -3.43
C VAL A 108 2.76 -14.60 -4.54
N GLY A 109 2.30 -14.09 -5.69
CA GLY A 109 2.04 -14.89 -6.89
C GLY A 109 3.27 -15.67 -7.36
N PHE A 110 4.43 -15.02 -7.47
CA PHE A 110 5.68 -15.68 -7.86
C PHE A 110 6.13 -16.76 -6.87
N VAL A 111 5.94 -16.55 -5.57
CA VAL A 111 6.25 -17.56 -4.54
C VAL A 111 5.38 -18.80 -4.73
N PHE A 112 4.07 -18.65 -4.94
CA PHE A 112 3.17 -19.78 -5.17
C PHE A 112 3.54 -20.55 -6.45
N VAL A 113 3.88 -19.85 -7.54
CA VAL A 113 4.35 -20.47 -8.77
C VAL A 113 5.64 -21.27 -8.54
N GLY A 114 6.60 -20.70 -7.79
CA GLY A 114 7.84 -21.38 -7.44
C GLY A 114 7.61 -22.65 -6.63
N VAL A 115 6.73 -22.60 -5.62
CA VAL A 115 6.37 -23.77 -4.79
C VAL A 115 5.68 -24.84 -5.63
N ALA A 116 4.73 -24.48 -6.49
CA ALA A 116 4.05 -25.42 -7.38
C ALA A 116 5.04 -26.11 -8.33
N LEU A 117 5.98 -25.35 -8.90
CA LEU A 117 7.03 -25.88 -9.76
C LEU A 117 7.93 -26.87 -9.00
N ALA A 118 8.36 -26.53 -7.77
CA ALA A 118 9.19 -27.39 -6.95
C ALA A 118 8.51 -28.74 -6.63
N ILE A 119 7.23 -28.70 -6.26
CA ILE A 119 6.42 -29.91 -6.03
C ILE A 119 6.30 -30.73 -7.31
N PHE A 120 6.02 -30.08 -8.44
CA PHE A 120 5.92 -30.75 -9.74
C PHE A 120 7.24 -31.44 -10.13
N MET A 121 8.38 -30.77 -9.97
CA MET A 121 9.69 -31.36 -10.26
C MET A 121 10.00 -32.53 -9.33
N PHE A 122 9.68 -32.42 -8.04
CA PHE A 122 9.86 -33.50 -7.08
C PHE A 122 9.04 -34.74 -7.48
N TRP A 123 7.75 -34.58 -7.76
CA TRP A 123 6.88 -35.65 -8.24
C TRP A 123 7.39 -36.26 -9.56
N ARG A 124 7.79 -35.41 -10.51
CA ARG A 124 8.31 -35.83 -11.81
C ARG A 124 9.58 -36.68 -11.68
N PHE A 125 10.45 -36.35 -10.72
CA PHE A 125 11.70 -37.06 -10.47
C PHE A 125 11.47 -38.37 -9.71
N GLN A 126 10.59 -38.36 -8.71
CA GLN A 126 10.14 -39.55 -7.97
C GLN A 126 9.52 -40.59 -8.91
N MET A 127 8.63 -40.17 -9.82
CA MET A 127 8.02 -41.07 -10.80
C MET A 127 9.03 -41.67 -11.78
N ARG A 128 10.09 -40.92 -12.12
CA ARG A 128 11.16 -41.39 -13.01
C ARG A 128 12.04 -42.45 -12.34
N GLN A 129 12.28 -42.35 -11.04
CA GLN A 129 12.96 -43.40 -10.27
C GLN A 129 12.08 -44.65 -10.08
N LEU A 130 10.79 -44.48 -9.80
CA LEU A 130 9.83 -45.60 -9.68
C LEU A 130 9.78 -46.43 -10.97
N ALA A 131 9.60 -45.79 -12.12
CA ALA A 131 9.57 -46.47 -13.42
C ALA A 131 10.89 -47.21 -13.73
N GLY A 132 12.04 -46.64 -13.36
CA GLY A 132 13.35 -47.27 -13.58
C GLY A 132 13.62 -48.47 -12.66
N SER A 133 13.09 -48.46 -11.44
CA SER A 133 13.30 -49.54 -10.46
C SER A 133 12.41 -50.77 -10.69
N MET A 134 11.22 -50.59 -11.28
CA MET A 134 10.29 -51.69 -11.60
C MET A 134 10.74 -52.52 -12.80
N ASN A 135 11.45 -51.93 -13.77
CA ASN A 135 11.92 -52.64 -14.97
C ASN A 135 13.05 -53.67 -14.70
N LYS A 136 13.57 -53.74 -13.47
CA LYS A 136 14.62 -54.70 -13.09
C LYS A 136 14.09 -55.99 -12.47
N LYS A 137 12.79 -56.10 -12.15
CA LYS A 137 12.20 -57.30 -11.52
C LYS A 137 11.60 -58.31 -12.51
N ILE A 138 11.66 -58.06 -13.82
CA ILE A 138 11.06 -58.93 -14.85
C ILE A 138 12.10 -59.84 -15.53
N ARG A 139 13.31 -59.99 -14.98
CA ARG A 139 14.31 -60.96 -15.48
C ARG A 139 14.60 -62.05 -14.46
#